data_AF-A0A090R7S3-F1
#
_entry.id   AF-A0A090R7S3-F1
#
_cell.length_a   1.000
_cell.length_b   1.000
_cell.length_c   1.000
_cell.angle_alpha   90.00
_cell.angle_beta   90.00
_cell.angle_gamma   90.00
#
_symmetry.space_group_name_H-M   'P 1'
#
loop_
_entity.id
_entity.type
_entity.pdbx_description
1 polymer ?
#
loop_
_entity_poly.entity_id
_entity_poly.type
_entity_poly.pdbx_seq_one_letter_code
_entity_poly.pdbx_strand_id
1 'polypeptide(L)'
;MEDDPYNNQLTSVFYGHPLTDELFGIPLDIYLTPGFVWHWESEVQSSIQEYVIAIKAYYTFEWPVKWRFGVAEGLSYVSGITHIEQAEMDEKGYEPSQLLNYLDFSVDVNVGDLINQKSLDNLWVGYSLHHRSAIFESASQFGRIKGGSNYNTFYIQYDF
;
A
#
# COMPACT_ATOMS: atom_id res chain seq x y z
N MET A 1 1.76 17.42 -0.60
CA MET A 1 1.82 16.65 0.64
C MET A 1 1.77 17.70 1.73
N GLU A 2 0.62 17.83 2.38
CA GLU A 2 0.50 18.71 3.54
C GLU A 2 1.34 18.08 4.66
N ASP A 3 2.11 18.90 5.38
CA ASP A 3 2.89 18.40 6.51
C ASP A 3 1.91 17.82 7.53
N ASP A 4 2.04 16.53 7.88
CA ASP A 4 1.29 15.94 8.99
C ASP A 4 1.93 16.43 10.30
N PRO A 5 1.32 17.41 11.00
CA PRO A 5 1.94 18.01 12.18
C PRO A 5 2.00 17.04 13.37
N TYR A 6 1.23 15.94 13.32
CA TYR A 6 1.13 14.95 14.38
C TYR A 6 1.97 13.69 14.11
N ASN A 7 2.66 13.64 12.96
CA ASN A 7 3.58 12.58 12.59
C ASN A 7 2.98 11.17 12.78
N ASN A 8 1.78 10.97 12.25
CA ASN A 8 1.08 9.70 12.28
C ASN A 8 1.88 8.68 11.45
N GLN A 9 2.13 7.52 12.04
CA GLN A 9 3.00 6.49 11.47
C GLN A 9 2.30 5.15 11.46
N LEU A 10 2.75 4.27 10.58
CA LEU A 10 2.30 2.89 10.53
C LEU A 10 3.47 1.90 10.36
N THR A 11 3.21 0.65 10.70
CA THR A 11 4.07 -0.49 10.37
C THR A 11 3.21 -1.59 9.78
N SER A 12 3.72 -2.28 8.76
CA SER A 12 2.94 -3.28 8.04
C SER A 12 3.73 -4.56 7.80
N VAL A 13 2.98 -5.66 7.66
CA VAL A 13 3.48 -6.95 7.19
C VAL A 13 2.51 -7.46 6.14
N PHE A 14 3.05 -7.86 5.00
CA PHE A 14 2.29 -8.41 3.89
C PHE A 14 2.84 -9.79 3.51
N TYR A 15 1.96 -10.65 3.03
CA TYR A 15 2.31 -11.95 2.46
C TYR A 15 1.84 -12.00 1.01
N GLY A 16 2.76 -12.19 0.06
CA GLY A 16 2.41 -12.34 -1.36
C GLY A 16 2.29 -13.80 -1.75
N HIS A 17 1.07 -14.25 -2.09
CA HIS A 17 0.84 -15.56 -2.69
C HIS A 17 0.86 -15.44 -4.22
N PRO A 18 1.80 -16.09 -4.93
CA PRO A 18 1.88 -15.96 -6.39
C PRO A 18 0.64 -16.55 -7.05
N LEU A 19 0.09 -15.82 -8.02
CA LEU A 19 -1.07 -16.24 -8.81
C LEU A 19 -0.68 -16.58 -10.24
N THR A 20 0.14 -15.75 -10.87
CA THR A 20 0.67 -15.93 -12.24
C THR A 20 1.89 -15.03 -12.44
N ASP A 21 2.79 -15.41 -13.33
CA ASP A 21 3.96 -14.65 -13.79
C ASP A 21 3.73 -13.95 -15.15
N GLU A 22 2.56 -14.17 -15.74
CA GLU A 22 2.13 -13.56 -17.00
C GLU A 22 0.69 -13.05 -16.91
N LEU A 23 0.45 -11.85 -17.44
CA LEU A 23 -0.88 -11.30 -17.65
C LEU A 23 -0.99 -10.75 -19.08
N PHE A 24 -1.88 -11.36 -19.88
CA PHE A 24 -2.12 -10.99 -21.29
C PHE A 24 -0.86 -10.99 -22.19
N GLY A 25 0.09 -11.91 -21.98
CA GLY A 25 1.34 -11.94 -22.75
C GLY A 25 2.44 -11.02 -22.23
N ILE A 26 2.18 -10.26 -21.16
CA ILE A 26 3.15 -9.36 -20.53
C ILE A 26 3.72 -10.06 -19.29
N PRO A 27 5.06 -10.11 -19.11
CA PRO A 27 5.69 -10.68 -17.93
C PRO A 27 5.43 -9.77 -16.72
N LEU A 28 4.34 -10.07 -16.01
CA LEU A 28 3.87 -9.35 -14.84
C LEU A 28 3.66 -10.37 -13.73
N ASP A 29 4.45 -10.27 -12.68
CA ASP A 29 4.30 -11.12 -11.52
C ASP A 29 3.10 -10.65 -10.70
N ILE A 30 2.04 -11.47 -10.64
CA ILE A 30 0.78 -11.16 -9.96
C ILE A 30 0.68 -11.97 -8.68
N TYR A 31 0.35 -11.30 -7.58
CA TYR A 31 0.22 -11.87 -6.24
C TYR A 31 -1.14 -11.52 -5.63
N LEU A 32 -1.72 -12.47 -4.89
CA LEU A 32 -2.70 -12.16 -3.84
C LEU A 32 -1.94 -11.77 -2.58
N THR A 33 -2.21 -10.58 -2.06
CA THR A 33 -1.39 -9.94 -1.04
C THR A 33 -2.24 -9.51 0.17
N PRO A 34 -2.59 -10.44 1.08
CA PRO A 34 -3.09 -10.07 2.39
C PRO A 34 -2.04 -9.32 3.22
N GLY A 35 -2.50 -8.35 3.99
CA GLY A 35 -1.65 -7.53 4.86
C GLY A 35 -2.29 -7.20 6.19
N PHE A 36 -1.42 -7.02 7.18
CA PHE A 36 -1.75 -6.45 8.47
C PHE A 36 -0.94 -5.18 8.67
N VAL A 37 -1.62 -4.13 9.13
CA VAL A 37 -1.04 -2.80 9.32
C VAL A 37 -1.41 -2.31 10.72
N TRP A 38 -0.42 -1.76 11.41
CA TRP A 38 -0.55 -1.16 12.73
C TRP A 38 -0.30 0.34 12.60
N HIS A 39 -1.36 1.13 12.75
CA HIS A 39 -1.24 2.58 12.91
C HIS A 39 -0.88 2.86 14.36
N TRP A 40 0.24 3.54 14.57
CA TRP A 40 0.74 3.87 15.89
C TRP A 40 -0.12 4.92 16.56
N GLU A 41 -0.12 4.93 17.90
CA GLU A 41 -0.72 6.01 18.67
C GLU A 41 0.03 7.33 18.41
N SER A 42 -0.70 8.43 18.47
CA SER A 42 -0.17 9.79 18.40
C SER A 42 -0.96 10.69 19.35
N GLU A 43 -0.68 12.00 19.34
CA GLU A 43 -1.43 12.97 20.14
C GLU A 43 -2.92 13.05 19.77
N VAL A 44 -3.30 12.56 18.58
CA VAL A 44 -4.63 12.75 17.99
C VAL A 44 -5.39 11.45 17.71
N GLN A 45 -4.76 10.28 17.88
CA GLN A 45 -5.42 8.97 17.71
C GLN A 45 -4.81 7.91 18.62
N SER A 46 -5.63 6.96 19.07
CA SER A 46 -5.13 5.70 19.64
C SER A 46 -4.62 4.79 18.52
N SER A 47 -3.89 3.73 18.87
CA SER A 47 -3.48 2.74 17.87
C SER A 47 -4.67 2.09 17.16
N ILE A 48 -4.54 1.89 15.86
CA ILE A 48 -5.58 1.34 14.99
C ILE A 48 -5.00 0.17 14.20
N GLN A 49 -5.78 -0.90 14.08
CA GLN A 49 -5.44 -2.04 13.25
C GLN A 49 -6.07 -1.86 11.88
N GLU A 50 -5.31 -2.19 10.85
CA GLU A 50 -5.75 -2.23 9.47
C GLU A 50 -5.48 -3.60 8.85
N TYR A 51 -6.45 -4.10 8.09
CA TYR A 51 -6.41 -5.38 7.40
C TYR A 51 -6.62 -5.14 5.92
N VAL A 52 -5.64 -5.57 5.11
CA VAL A 52 -5.63 -5.37 3.66
C VAL A 52 -5.78 -6.71 2.95
N ILE A 53 -6.53 -6.72 1.86
CA ILE A 53 -6.49 -7.78 0.86
C ILE A 53 -6.42 -7.14 -0.52
N ALA A 54 -5.36 -7.44 -1.28
CA ALA A 54 -5.12 -6.80 -2.57
C ALA A 54 -4.57 -7.79 -3.60
N ILE A 55 -4.74 -7.45 -4.88
CA ILE A 55 -3.98 -8.03 -5.98
C ILE A 55 -2.82 -7.07 -6.27
N LYS A 56 -1.58 -7.57 -6.22
CA LYS A 56 -0.37 -6.79 -6.52
C LYS A 56 0.31 -7.32 -7.76
N ALA A 57 0.58 -6.44 -8.71
CA ALA A 57 1.33 -6.72 -9.92
C ALA A 57 2.72 -6.09 -9.83
N TYR A 58 3.75 -6.81 -10.27
CA TYR A 58 5.11 -6.30 -10.44
C TYR A 58 5.56 -6.42 -11.88
N TYR A 59 6.15 -5.34 -12.40
CA TYR A 59 6.91 -5.36 -13.63
C TYR A 59 8.40 -5.22 -13.31
N THR A 60 9.19 -6.21 -13.70
CA THR A 60 10.63 -6.26 -13.43
C THR A 60 11.43 -5.83 -14.67
N PHE A 61 12.41 -4.96 -14.48
CA PHE A 61 13.35 -4.55 -15.53
C PHE A 61 14.77 -4.43 -14.98
N GLU A 62 15.77 -4.51 -15.85
CA GLU A 62 17.18 -4.54 -15.45
C GLU A 62 17.93 -3.33 -16.01
N TRP A 63 18.44 -2.45 -15.14
CA TRP A 63 19.40 -1.40 -15.47
C TRP A 63 19.91 -0.63 -14.23
N PRO A 64 21.23 -0.57 -13.94
CA PRO A 64 22.24 -1.63 -14.12
C PRO A 64 22.05 -2.81 -13.15
N VAL A 65 21.03 -2.73 -12.28
CA VAL A 65 20.58 -3.78 -11.36
C VAL A 65 19.10 -4.07 -11.64
N LYS A 66 18.54 -5.15 -11.10
CA LYS A 66 17.10 -5.42 -11.17
C LYS A 66 16.30 -4.40 -10.35
N TRP A 67 15.28 -3.86 -10.98
CA TRP A 67 14.27 -2.98 -10.40
C TRP A 67 12.88 -3.60 -10.60
N ARG A 68 11.94 -3.29 -9.70
CA ARG A 68 10.52 -3.61 -9.89
C ARG A 68 9.65 -2.38 -9.71
N PHE A 69 8.67 -2.22 -10.60
CA PHE A 69 7.55 -1.33 -10.39
C PHE A 69 6.35 -2.15 -9.93
N GLY A 70 5.76 -1.78 -8.79
CA GLY A 70 4.62 -2.45 -8.21
C GLY A 70 3.36 -1.58 -8.24
N VAL A 71 2.22 -2.19 -8.53
CA VAL A 71 0.90 -1.59 -8.32
C VAL A 71 0.01 -2.62 -7.62
N ALA A 72 -0.69 -2.22 -6.57
CA ALA A 72 -1.72 -3.05 -5.95
C ALA A 72 -3.07 -2.34 -5.90
N GLU A 73 -4.14 -3.12 -6.07
CA GLU A 73 -5.52 -2.67 -5.88
C GLU A 73 -6.25 -3.70 -5.00
N GLY A 74 -7.01 -3.20 -4.04
CA GLY A 74 -7.69 -4.06 -3.08
C GLY A 74 -8.65 -3.34 -2.15
N LEU A 75 -8.97 -4.02 -1.06
CA LEU A 75 -9.80 -3.49 0.01
C LEU A 75 -8.97 -3.39 1.27
N SER A 76 -9.30 -2.39 2.08
CA SER A 76 -8.70 -2.24 3.39
C SER A 76 -9.70 -1.81 4.46
N TYR A 77 -9.67 -2.53 5.58
CA TYR A 77 -10.55 -2.35 6.73
C TYR A 77 -9.75 -1.87 7.94
N VAL A 78 -10.17 -0.76 8.55
CA VAL A 78 -9.59 -0.27 9.82
C VAL A 78 -10.51 -0.54 11.00
N SER A 79 -9.94 -0.86 12.17
CA SER A 79 -10.68 -1.04 13.42
C SER A 79 -11.23 0.28 13.99
N GLY A 80 -10.74 1.42 13.52
CA GLY A 80 -11.16 2.78 13.88
C GLY A 80 -10.74 3.75 12.79
N ILE A 81 -11.49 4.84 12.59
CA ILE A 81 -11.17 5.84 11.57
C ILE A 81 -9.88 6.56 11.98
N THR A 82 -8.89 6.65 11.09
CA THR A 82 -7.63 7.34 11.40
C THR A 82 -7.83 8.85 11.44
N HIS A 83 -6.97 9.57 12.16
CA HIS A 83 -7.07 11.02 12.27
C HIS A 83 -6.99 11.72 10.91
N ILE A 84 -6.06 11.28 10.05
CA ILE A 84 -5.89 11.83 8.69
C ILE A 84 -7.18 11.66 7.88
N GLU A 85 -7.79 10.47 7.91
CA GLU A 85 -9.04 10.21 7.20
C GLU A 85 -10.20 11.03 7.77
N GLN A 86 -10.33 11.10 9.10
CA GLN A 86 -11.40 11.86 9.75
C GLN A 86 -11.29 13.35 9.40
N ALA A 87 -10.09 13.93 9.49
CA ALA A 87 -9.86 15.33 9.16
C ALA A 87 -10.21 15.63 7.70
N GLU A 88 -9.82 14.74 6.77
CA GLU A 88 -10.14 14.92 5.35
C GLU A 88 -11.64 14.76 5.06
N MET A 89 -12.33 13.84 5.75
CA MET A 89 -13.78 13.68 5.62
C MET A 89 -14.54 14.89 6.18
N ASP A 90 -14.12 15.40 7.34
CA ASP A 90 -14.72 16.58 7.99
C ASP A 90 -14.58 17.83 7.12
N GLU A 91 -13.39 18.07 6.54
CA GLU A 91 -13.14 19.19 5.62
C GLU A 91 -14.11 19.17 4.42
N LYS A 92 -14.45 17.96 3.96
CA LYS A 92 -15.24 17.75 2.74
C LYS A 92 -16.72 17.47 3.01
N GLY A 93 -17.11 17.41 4.29
CA GLY A 93 -18.49 17.12 4.71
C GLY A 93 -18.97 15.72 4.33
N TYR A 94 -18.07 14.73 4.34
CA TYR A 94 -18.39 13.33 4.07
C TYR A 94 -18.37 12.49 5.35
N GLU A 95 -19.10 11.37 5.32
CA GLU A 95 -19.06 10.40 6.40
C GLU A 95 -17.87 9.44 6.20
N PRO A 96 -17.05 9.22 7.23
CA PRO A 96 -15.94 8.28 7.15
C PRO A 96 -16.44 6.82 7.09
N SER A 97 -15.64 5.94 6.50
CA SER A 97 -15.90 4.50 6.45
C SER A 97 -14.68 3.72 6.91
N GLN A 98 -14.91 2.67 7.69
CA GLN A 98 -13.85 1.74 8.10
C GLN A 98 -13.33 0.91 6.93
N LEU A 99 -14.20 0.61 5.95
CA LEU A 99 -13.84 -0.12 4.76
C LEU A 99 -13.67 0.85 3.59
N LEU A 100 -12.44 0.93 3.08
CA LEU A 100 -12.05 1.75 1.94
C LEU A 100 -11.34 0.87 0.91
N ASN A 101 -11.13 1.38 -0.30
CA ASN A 101 -10.19 0.72 -1.20
C ASN A 101 -8.75 1.14 -0.97
N TYR A 102 -7.90 0.19 -1.30
CA TYR A 102 -6.47 0.21 -1.08
C TYR A 102 -5.76 0.30 -2.42
N LEU A 103 -4.83 1.24 -2.52
CA LEU A 103 -3.89 1.34 -3.62
C LEU A 103 -2.47 1.35 -3.08
N ASP A 104 -1.60 0.56 -3.69
CA ASP A 104 -0.16 0.61 -3.47
C ASP A 104 0.52 0.99 -4.78
N PHE A 105 1.47 1.92 -4.71
CA PHE A 105 2.42 2.16 -5.80
C PHE A 105 3.83 2.00 -5.23
N SER A 106 4.61 1.09 -5.80
CA SER A 106 5.93 0.74 -5.27
C SER A 106 7.04 0.75 -6.32
N VAL A 107 8.25 1.03 -5.84
CA VAL A 107 9.50 0.88 -6.58
C VAL A 107 10.47 0.10 -5.70
N ASP A 108 11.00 -0.99 -6.23
CA ASP A 108 11.93 -1.86 -5.52
C ASP A 108 13.26 -1.98 -6.25
N VAL A 109 14.33 -2.24 -5.50
CA VAL A 109 15.65 -2.59 -6.04
C VAL A 109 16.13 -3.89 -5.43
N ASN A 110 16.71 -4.74 -6.26
CA ASN A 110 17.26 -6.02 -5.81
C ASN A 110 18.53 -5.83 -4.99
N VAL A 111 18.57 -6.41 -3.79
CA VAL A 111 19.71 -6.28 -2.88
C VAL A 111 20.91 -7.09 -3.36
N GLY A 112 20.68 -8.30 -3.88
CA GLY A 112 21.74 -9.16 -4.42
C GLY A 112 22.55 -8.45 -5.51
N ASP A 113 21.87 -7.82 -6.45
CA ASP A 113 22.52 -7.04 -7.50
C ASP A 113 23.24 -5.79 -6.97
N LEU A 114 22.61 -5.06 -6.04
CA LEU A 114 23.18 -3.81 -5.47
C LEU A 114 24.52 -4.03 -4.77
N ILE A 115 24.68 -5.15 -4.06
CA ILE A 115 25.90 -5.45 -3.29
C ILE A 115 26.72 -6.60 -3.89
N ASN A 116 26.36 -7.06 -5.09
CA ASN A 116 26.99 -8.16 -5.82
C ASN A 116 27.08 -9.46 -4.99
N GLN A 117 25.97 -9.83 -4.34
CA GLN A 117 25.87 -11.01 -3.48
C GLN A 117 24.70 -11.91 -3.87
N LYS A 118 25.00 -12.97 -4.61
CA LYS A 118 24.00 -13.93 -5.15
C LYS A 118 23.10 -14.58 -4.11
N SER A 119 23.57 -14.74 -2.86
CA SER A 119 22.73 -15.29 -1.79
C SER A 119 21.59 -14.36 -1.38
N LEU A 120 21.53 -13.14 -1.90
CA LEU A 120 20.51 -12.13 -1.62
C LEU A 120 19.71 -11.76 -2.88
N ASP A 121 19.78 -12.56 -3.95
CA ASP A 121 19.04 -12.29 -5.20
C ASP A 121 17.51 -12.32 -5.02
N ASN A 122 17.03 -12.93 -3.93
CA ASN A 122 15.63 -12.98 -3.55
C ASN A 122 15.21 -11.85 -2.59
N LEU A 123 16.14 -10.96 -2.22
CA LEU A 123 15.90 -9.87 -1.29
C LEU A 123 15.74 -8.56 -2.03
N TRP A 124 14.71 -7.79 -1.66
CA TRP A 124 14.38 -6.51 -2.25
C TRP A 124 14.22 -5.46 -1.17
N VAL A 125 14.65 -4.24 -1.47
CA VAL A 125 14.31 -3.04 -0.71
C VAL A 125 13.38 -2.19 -1.54
N GLY A 126 12.29 -1.73 -0.92
CA GLY A 126 11.22 -1.03 -1.63
C GLY A 126 10.82 0.26 -0.96
N TYR A 127 10.33 1.18 -1.78
CA TYR A 127 9.56 2.34 -1.37
C TYR A 127 8.12 2.16 -1.86
N SER A 128 7.13 2.47 -1.02
CA SER A 128 5.72 2.33 -1.36
C SER A 128 4.90 3.55 -0.91
N LEU A 129 3.85 3.84 -1.68
CA LEU A 129 2.75 4.72 -1.29
C LEU A 129 1.57 3.85 -0.84
N HIS A 130 1.33 3.75 0.46
CA HIS A 130 0.15 3.11 1.05
C HIS A 130 -1.00 4.11 1.00
N HIS A 131 -1.93 3.93 0.06
CA HIS A 131 -3.06 4.81 -0.13
C HIS A 131 -4.37 4.11 0.21
N ARG A 132 -5.20 4.78 1.00
CA ARG A 132 -6.60 4.39 1.25
C ARG A 132 -7.51 5.48 0.74
N SER A 133 -8.62 5.13 0.08
CA SER A 133 -9.65 6.11 -0.28
C SER A 133 -11.03 5.50 -0.44
N ALA A 134 -12.06 6.34 -0.27
CA ALA A 134 -13.43 5.94 -0.50
C ALA A 134 -13.66 5.63 -1.99
N ILE A 135 -14.22 4.45 -2.29
CA ILE A 135 -14.73 4.15 -3.63
C ILE A 135 -15.93 5.08 -3.89
N PHE A 136 -16.12 5.51 -5.14
CA PHE A 136 -17.40 5.90 -5.78
C PHE A 136 -17.58 7.39 -6.10
N GLU A 137 -16.99 7.80 -7.23
CA GLU A 137 -17.50 8.91 -8.05
C GLU A 137 -18.64 8.49 -9.02
N SER A 138 -18.94 7.19 -9.22
CA SER A 138 -19.78 6.73 -10.34
C SER A 138 -21.07 5.95 -9.99
N ALA A 139 -21.34 5.61 -8.73
CA ALA A 139 -22.63 5.01 -8.34
C ALA A 139 -23.56 6.12 -7.80
N SER A 140 -24.59 6.48 -8.56
CA SER A 140 -25.53 7.59 -8.29
C SER A 140 -26.28 7.55 -6.94
N GLN A 141 -26.04 6.54 -6.10
CA GLN A 141 -26.64 6.39 -4.78
C GLN A 141 -25.71 6.73 -3.61
N PHE A 142 -24.41 6.94 -3.87
CA PHE A 142 -23.44 7.37 -2.88
C PHE A 142 -22.80 8.67 -3.40
N GLY A 143 -23.07 9.78 -2.72
CA GLY A 143 -22.60 11.10 -3.12
C GLY A 143 -21.08 11.11 -3.34
N ARG A 144 -20.61 11.93 -4.28
CA ARG A 144 -19.20 12.10 -4.67
C ARG A 144 -18.28 12.09 -3.45
N ILE A 145 -17.53 11.03 -3.15
CA ILE A 145 -16.54 11.05 -2.06
C ILE A 145 -15.15 11.18 -2.67
N LYS A 146 -14.46 12.28 -2.39
CA LYS A 146 -13.02 12.42 -2.64
C LYS A 146 -12.33 12.50 -1.30
N GLY A 147 -11.68 11.45 -0.82
CA GLY A 147 -10.75 11.58 0.31
C GLY A 147 -10.21 10.23 0.79
N GLY A 148 -9.18 10.28 1.64
CA GLY A 148 -8.36 9.13 1.95
C GLY A 148 -7.24 9.36 2.95
N SER A 149 -6.22 8.52 2.89
CA SER A 149 -4.95 8.72 3.60
C SER A 149 -3.79 8.22 2.75
N ASN A 150 -2.61 8.82 2.96
CA ASN A 150 -1.39 8.46 2.25
C ASN A 150 -0.25 8.30 3.24
N TYR A 151 0.42 7.16 3.20
CA TYR A 151 1.65 6.92 3.96
C TYR A 151 2.76 6.49 3.02
N ASN A 152 3.91 7.18 3.12
CA ASN A 152 5.12 6.74 2.44
C ASN A 152 5.79 5.67 3.31
N THR A 153 6.14 4.53 2.71
CA THR A 153 6.74 3.41 3.43
C THR A 153 8.07 3.01 2.80
N PHE A 154 8.98 2.52 3.63
CA PHE A 154 10.13 1.75 3.21
C PHE A 154 9.95 0.33 3.73
N TYR A 155 10.27 -0.66 2.91
CA TYR A 155 10.11 -2.05 3.27
C TYR A 155 11.22 -2.94 2.73
N ILE A 156 11.29 -4.14 3.31
CA ILE A 156 12.12 -5.24 2.83
C ILE A 156 11.17 -6.36 2.43
N GLN A 157 11.40 -6.96 1.27
CA GLN A 157 10.68 -8.13 0.80
C GLN A 157 11.64 -9.26 0.48
N TYR A 158 11.27 -10.48 0.86
CA TYR A 158 11.99 -11.70 0.55
C TYR A 158 11.10 -12.66 -0.23
N ASP A 159 11.59 -13.13 -1.39
CA ASP A 159 10.92 -14.11 -2.23
C ASP A 159 11.44 -15.53 -1.87
N PHE A 160 10.55 -16.45 -1.47
CA PHE A 160 10.91 -17.79 -0.96
C PHE A 160 10.48 -18.94 -1.88
#